data_AF-A0ABD2EW57-F1
#
_entry.id   AF-A0ABD2EW57-F1
#
_cell.length_a   1.000
_cell.length_b   1.000
_cell.length_c   1.000
_cell.angle_alpha   90.00
_cell.angle_beta   90.00
_cell.angle_gamma   90.00
#
_symmetry.space_group_name_H-M   'P 1'
#
loop_
_entity.id
_entity.type
_entity.pdbx_description
1 polymer ?
#
loop_
_entity_poly.entity_id
_entity_poly.type
_entity_poly.pdbx_seq_one_letter_code
_entity_poly.pdbx_strand_id
1 'polypeptide(L)'
;KMQEPPKSIEEFLKFQNWDYWPRDIYFGDDDKWSCTLKKIKEDSSFISIYTHLWENVPRIYEAIIIMESRLKECSLLLQNHASKIFEWKTMVSGPSSYGKLEKYSTFLKKNHKKKKIMLSDEMETEKNIEGCNFTGFKANELTQLPRHLDAERIYLFILKAHTFDERVFKIWKTHFLSEASIALLHDSFWWWFLHKFKVYPDCLAQAIYATFLEAFPESSHLFNDEFKEDLGNNIFLWLSGLKPQKGFWTHWKLKELATTTIHGSKRAPAKSIKEKITSSQERIANSR
;
A
#
# COMPACT_ATOMS: atom_id res chain seq x y z
N LYS A 1 -3.73 -31.42 56.58
CA LYS A 1 -2.92 -31.24 55.36
C LYS A 1 -2.82 -32.59 54.67
N MET A 2 -3.23 -32.70 53.40
CA MET A 2 -3.17 -33.94 52.60
C MET A 2 -1.72 -34.43 52.48
N GLN A 3 -1.48 -35.73 52.67
CA GLN A 3 -0.21 -36.37 52.31
C GLN A 3 -0.28 -37.07 50.93
N GLU A 4 -1.46 -37.51 50.48
CA GLU A 4 -1.66 -38.03 49.10
C GLU A 4 -3.03 -37.62 48.53
N PRO A 5 -3.17 -37.47 47.19
CA PRO A 5 -4.43 -37.21 46.53
C PRO A 5 -5.40 -38.42 46.60
N PRO A 6 -6.72 -38.19 46.76
CA PRO A 6 -7.71 -39.26 46.78
C PRO A 6 -7.71 -40.02 45.45
N LYS A 7 -7.78 -41.36 45.54
CA LYS A 7 -7.63 -42.24 44.37
C LYS A 7 -8.96 -42.73 43.82
N SER A 8 -10.06 -42.49 44.54
CA SER A 8 -11.42 -42.75 44.07
C SER A 8 -12.33 -41.53 44.30
N ILE A 9 -13.42 -41.47 43.55
CA ILE A 9 -14.39 -40.38 43.66
C ILE A 9 -15.11 -40.40 45.01
N GLU A 10 -15.27 -41.57 45.62
CA GLU A 10 -15.85 -41.73 46.96
C GLU A 10 -14.92 -41.21 48.06
N GLU A 11 -13.60 -41.46 47.95
CA GLU A 11 -12.61 -40.87 48.86
C GLU A 11 -12.54 -39.35 48.72
N PHE A 12 -12.64 -38.84 47.50
CA PHE A 12 -12.68 -37.40 47.22
C PHE A 12 -13.92 -36.74 47.84
N LEU A 13 -15.12 -37.33 47.65
CA LEU A 13 -16.36 -36.78 48.17
C LEU A 13 -16.42 -36.81 49.70
N LYS A 14 -15.93 -37.88 50.34
CA LYS A 14 -15.75 -37.95 51.80
C LYS A 14 -14.81 -36.89 52.33
N PHE A 15 -13.69 -36.69 51.65
CA PHE A 15 -12.71 -35.67 52.04
C PHE A 15 -13.29 -34.24 51.94
N GLN A 16 -14.15 -33.98 50.96
CA GLN A 16 -14.86 -32.71 50.80
C GLN A 16 -16.12 -32.59 51.68
N ASN A 17 -16.40 -33.56 52.57
CA ASN A 17 -17.59 -33.61 53.41
C ASN A 17 -18.91 -33.62 52.62
N TRP A 18 -18.91 -34.17 51.40
CA TRP A 18 -20.05 -34.23 50.48
C TRP A 18 -20.59 -35.66 50.34
N ASP A 19 -20.79 -36.34 51.48
CA ASP A 19 -21.27 -37.73 51.52
C ASP A 19 -22.70 -37.92 51.01
N TYR A 20 -23.46 -36.82 50.93
CA TYR A 20 -24.83 -36.76 50.41
C TYR A 20 -24.90 -36.45 48.91
N TRP A 21 -23.76 -36.43 48.21
CA TRP A 21 -23.74 -36.13 46.77
C TRP A 21 -24.67 -37.10 46.01
N PRO A 22 -25.56 -36.60 45.12
CA PRO A 22 -26.49 -37.45 44.40
C PRO A 22 -25.71 -38.47 43.56
N ARG A 23 -25.85 -39.76 43.89
CA ARG A 23 -25.20 -40.84 43.13
C ARG A 23 -25.88 -41.05 41.79
N ASP A 24 -27.20 -40.91 41.77
CA ASP A 24 -28.03 -41.05 40.58
C ASP A 24 -28.79 -39.73 40.35
N ILE A 25 -28.44 -39.04 39.25
CA ILE A 25 -29.16 -37.85 38.80
C ILE A 25 -30.27 -38.34 37.87
N TYR A 26 -31.51 -38.40 38.38
CA TYR A 26 -32.67 -38.66 37.55
C TYR A 26 -33.07 -37.39 36.82
N PHE A 27 -32.65 -37.26 35.56
CA PHE A 27 -33.12 -36.20 34.68
C PHE A 27 -34.56 -36.52 34.27
N GLY A 28 -35.51 -35.67 34.68
CA GLY A 28 -36.94 -35.90 34.46
C GLY A 28 -37.43 -35.82 33.00
N ASP A 29 -36.53 -35.67 32.02
CA ASP A 29 -36.88 -35.50 30.60
C ASP A 29 -35.77 -36.09 29.70
N ASP A 30 -35.43 -37.36 29.97
CA ASP A 30 -34.34 -38.11 29.32
C ASP A 30 -34.52 -38.19 27.78
N ASP A 31 -35.77 -38.20 27.31
CA ASP A 31 -36.12 -38.20 25.88
C ASP A 31 -35.73 -36.89 25.19
N LYS A 32 -35.91 -35.75 25.86
CA LYS A 32 -35.54 -34.42 25.34
C LYS A 32 -34.03 -34.24 25.29
N TRP A 33 -33.34 -34.73 26.30
CA TRP A 33 -31.88 -34.72 26.33
C TRP A 33 -31.30 -35.62 25.24
N SER A 34 -31.85 -36.84 25.09
CA SER A 34 -31.49 -37.77 24.03
C SER A 34 -31.73 -37.19 22.63
N CYS A 35 -32.84 -36.47 22.42
CA CYS A 35 -33.13 -35.77 21.17
C CYS A 35 -32.11 -34.65 20.89
N THR A 36 -31.73 -33.89 21.92
CA THR A 36 -30.74 -32.81 21.81
C THR A 36 -29.36 -33.38 21.48
N LEU A 37 -28.95 -34.46 22.15
CA LEU A 37 -27.70 -35.18 21.88
C LEU A 37 -27.67 -35.75 20.46
N LYS A 38 -28.79 -36.30 19.99
CA LYS A 38 -28.92 -36.82 18.62
C LYS A 38 -28.80 -35.70 17.58
N LYS A 39 -29.46 -34.55 17.81
CA LYS A 39 -29.32 -33.36 16.95
C LYS A 39 -27.88 -32.86 16.91
N ILE A 40 -27.25 -32.68 18.07
CA ILE A 40 -25.85 -32.26 18.13
C ILE A 40 -24.95 -33.24 17.38
N LYS A 41 -25.20 -34.55 17.50
CA LYS A 41 -24.43 -35.58 16.78
C LYS A 41 -24.66 -35.53 15.27
N GLU A 42 -25.88 -35.25 14.82
CA GLU A 42 -26.24 -35.09 13.41
C GLU A 42 -25.64 -33.79 12.83
N ASP A 43 -25.72 -32.69 13.57
CA ASP A 43 -25.17 -31.38 13.19
C ASP A 43 -23.63 -31.37 13.20
N SER A 44 -23.01 -32.11 14.12
CA SER A 44 -21.55 -32.30 14.17
C SER A 44 -21.04 -33.44 13.28
N SER A 45 -21.92 -34.10 12.53
CA SER A 45 -21.50 -35.12 11.57
C SER A 45 -20.68 -34.48 10.46
N PHE A 46 -19.70 -35.24 9.95
CA PHE A 46 -18.84 -34.77 8.85
C PHE A 46 -19.66 -34.29 7.65
N ILE A 47 -20.76 -34.97 7.32
CA ILE A 47 -21.62 -34.64 6.18
C ILE A 47 -22.33 -33.29 6.40
N SER A 48 -22.91 -33.06 7.58
CA SER A 48 -23.56 -31.77 7.90
C SER A 48 -22.56 -30.62 7.87
N ILE A 49 -21.41 -30.78 8.52
CA ILE A 49 -20.34 -29.76 8.54
C ILE A 49 -19.84 -29.49 7.12
N TYR A 50 -19.55 -30.54 6.34
CA TYR A 50 -19.07 -30.40 4.98
C TYR A 50 -20.08 -29.69 4.08
N THR A 51 -21.36 -30.07 4.14
CA THR A 51 -22.43 -29.45 3.34
C THR A 51 -22.61 -27.99 3.71
N HIS A 52 -22.62 -27.67 5.00
CA HIS A 52 -22.75 -26.30 5.48
C HIS A 52 -21.58 -25.41 5.01
N LEU A 53 -20.34 -25.91 5.13
CA LEU A 53 -19.17 -25.20 4.62
C LEU A 53 -19.18 -25.08 3.09
N TRP A 54 -19.63 -26.13 2.40
CA TRP A 54 -19.73 -26.13 0.94
C TRP A 54 -20.71 -25.08 0.41
N GLU A 55 -21.80 -24.81 1.13
CA GLU A 55 -22.81 -23.83 0.72
C GLU A 55 -22.47 -22.39 1.15
N ASN A 56 -21.83 -22.22 2.31
CA ASN A 56 -21.67 -20.88 2.92
C ASN A 56 -20.27 -20.27 2.76
N VAL A 57 -19.24 -21.05 2.40
CA VAL A 57 -17.88 -20.52 2.23
C VAL A 57 -17.65 -20.13 0.76
N PRO A 58 -17.46 -18.83 0.44
CA PRO A 58 -17.16 -18.38 -0.91
C PRO A 58 -15.88 -19.05 -1.41
N ARG A 59 -15.96 -19.79 -2.50
CA ARG A 59 -14.78 -20.48 -3.04
C ARG A 59 -13.88 -19.50 -3.75
N ILE A 60 -12.59 -19.60 -3.44
CA ILE A 60 -11.52 -18.92 -4.17
C ILE A 60 -11.62 -19.24 -5.68
N TYR A 61 -12.01 -20.47 -6.03
CA TYR A 61 -12.19 -20.89 -7.44
C TYR A 61 -13.34 -20.19 -8.15
N GLU A 62 -14.47 -19.93 -7.48
CA GLU A 62 -15.58 -19.17 -8.07
C GLU A 62 -15.19 -17.71 -8.30
N ALA A 63 -14.47 -17.10 -7.34
CA ALA A 63 -13.92 -15.76 -7.51
C ALA A 63 -12.91 -15.70 -8.67
N ILE A 64 -12.08 -16.73 -8.86
CA ILE A 64 -11.16 -16.84 -10.00
C ILE A 64 -11.94 -16.98 -11.32
N ILE A 65 -12.96 -17.84 -11.40
CA ILE A 65 -13.80 -17.96 -12.60
C ILE A 65 -14.48 -16.63 -12.95
N ILE A 66 -15.01 -15.93 -11.95
CA ILE A 66 -15.63 -14.61 -12.14
C ILE A 66 -14.59 -13.59 -12.61
N MET A 67 -13.38 -13.63 -12.07
CA MET A 67 -12.29 -12.76 -12.54
C MET A 67 -11.88 -13.10 -13.98
N GLU A 68 -11.72 -14.37 -14.33
CA GLU A 68 -11.36 -14.81 -15.68
C GLU A 68 -12.43 -14.42 -16.71
N SER A 69 -13.72 -14.56 -16.38
CA SER A 69 -14.81 -14.17 -17.26
C SER A 69 -14.81 -12.65 -17.54
N ARG A 70 -14.59 -11.83 -16.50
CA ARG A 70 -14.46 -10.38 -16.63
C ARG A 70 -13.21 -9.97 -17.41
N LEU A 71 -12.08 -10.64 -17.19
CA LEU A 71 -10.85 -10.38 -17.93
C LEU A 71 -11.05 -10.66 -19.45
N LYS A 72 -11.77 -11.73 -19.76
CA LYS A 72 -12.11 -12.10 -21.15
C LYS A 72 -13.02 -11.05 -21.81
N GLU A 73 -14.00 -10.53 -21.07
CA GLU A 73 -14.86 -9.44 -21.54
C GLU A 73 -14.06 -8.14 -21.81
N CYS A 74 -13.18 -7.75 -20.89
CA CYS A 74 -12.31 -6.58 -21.07
C CYS A 74 -11.38 -6.75 -22.29
N SER A 75 -10.84 -7.94 -22.51
CA SER A 75 -10.02 -8.25 -23.69
C SER A 75 -10.80 -8.07 -24.99
N LEU A 76 -12.04 -8.57 -25.05
CA LEU A 76 -12.91 -8.40 -26.22
C LEU A 76 -13.22 -6.93 -26.49
N LEU A 77 -13.54 -6.15 -25.46
CA LEU A 77 -13.77 -4.71 -25.59
C LEU A 77 -12.52 -4.00 -26.12
N LEU A 78 -11.35 -4.30 -25.57
CA LEU A 78 -10.09 -3.72 -26.01
C LEU A 78 -9.80 -4.04 -27.48
N GLN A 79 -10.02 -5.29 -27.90
CA GLN A 79 -9.85 -5.72 -29.28
C GLN A 79 -10.83 -4.98 -30.22
N ASN A 80 -12.09 -4.82 -29.82
CA ASN A 80 -13.09 -4.08 -30.59
C ASN A 80 -12.73 -2.60 -30.75
N HIS A 81 -12.22 -1.97 -29.68
CA HIS A 81 -11.75 -0.59 -29.75
C HIS A 81 -10.49 -0.45 -30.61
N ALA A 82 -9.55 -1.38 -30.50
CA ALA A 82 -8.34 -1.40 -31.33
C ALA A 82 -8.68 -1.53 -32.82
N SER A 83 -9.57 -2.45 -33.21
CA SER A 83 -10.01 -2.61 -34.60
C SER A 83 -10.62 -1.34 -35.17
N LYS A 84 -11.46 -0.63 -34.41
CA LYS A 84 -12.03 0.67 -34.82
C LYS A 84 -10.95 1.74 -35.05
N ILE A 85 -9.90 1.75 -34.23
CA ILE A 85 -8.77 2.67 -34.39
C ILE A 85 -8.00 2.38 -35.68
N PHE A 86 -7.79 1.10 -36.01
CA PHE A 86 -7.09 0.70 -37.24
C PHE A 86 -7.92 0.95 -38.51
N GLU A 87 -9.23 0.68 -38.49
CA GLU A 87 -10.15 1.05 -39.58
C GLU A 87 -10.17 2.57 -39.82
N TRP A 88 -10.10 3.36 -38.75
CA TRP A 88 -10.01 4.81 -38.86
C TRP A 88 -8.73 5.24 -39.59
N LYS A 89 -7.59 4.61 -39.26
CA LYS A 89 -6.30 4.91 -39.91
C LYS A 89 -6.37 4.69 -41.42
N THR A 90 -7.12 3.69 -41.89
CA THR A 90 -7.36 3.45 -43.34
C THR A 90 -8.30 4.45 -43.99
N MET A 91 -9.23 5.09 -43.25
CA MET A 91 -10.11 6.13 -43.78
C MET A 91 -9.44 7.52 -43.87
N VAL A 92 -8.39 7.77 -43.08
CA VAL A 92 -7.69 9.07 -43.05
C VAL A 92 -6.73 9.23 -44.24
N SER A 93 -6.32 8.16 -44.92
CA SER A 93 -5.41 8.20 -46.07
C SER A 93 -6.04 8.59 -47.41
N GLY A 94 -7.32 9.00 -47.44
CA GLY A 94 -7.99 9.46 -48.67
C GLY A 94 -7.72 10.94 -49.02
N PRO A 95 -7.52 11.31 -50.32
CA PRO A 95 -7.11 12.64 -50.72
C PRO A 95 -8.29 13.62 -50.81
N SER A 96 -8.55 14.39 -49.75
CA SER A 96 -9.30 15.65 -49.80
C SER A 96 -8.90 16.51 -48.59
N SER A 97 -8.55 17.79 -48.63
CA SER A 97 -8.72 18.85 -49.62
C SER A 97 -7.67 19.95 -49.31
N TYR A 98 -6.77 20.24 -50.25
CA TYR A 98 -5.67 21.21 -50.04
C TYR A 98 -6.15 22.67 -49.85
N GLY A 99 -7.36 23.02 -50.32
CA GLY A 99 -7.86 24.40 -50.29
C GLY A 99 -8.26 24.95 -48.91
N LYS A 100 -8.45 24.09 -47.89
CA LYS A 100 -8.72 24.56 -46.51
C LYS A 100 -7.44 24.88 -45.74
N LEU A 101 -6.35 24.17 -46.01
CA LEU A 101 -5.06 24.29 -45.31
C LEU A 101 -4.45 25.70 -45.39
N GLU A 102 -4.69 26.44 -46.47
CA GLU A 102 -4.13 27.77 -46.69
C GLU A 102 -4.82 28.88 -45.84
N LYS A 103 -6.11 28.71 -45.55
CA LYS A 103 -6.83 29.56 -44.58
C LYS A 103 -6.39 29.28 -43.14
N TYR A 104 -5.96 28.06 -42.83
CA TYR A 104 -5.43 27.73 -41.51
C TYR A 104 -3.97 28.16 -41.34
N SER A 105 -3.13 28.09 -42.38
CA SER A 105 -1.73 28.56 -42.33
C SER A 105 -1.63 30.06 -42.04
N THR A 106 -2.54 30.86 -42.60
CA THR A 106 -2.64 32.30 -42.35
C THR A 106 -3.17 32.61 -40.94
N PHE A 107 -4.04 31.76 -40.38
CA PHE A 107 -4.50 31.87 -38.99
C PHE A 107 -3.43 31.42 -37.96
N LEU A 108 -2.58 30.45 -38.31
CA LEU A 108 -1.47 29.95 -37.49
C LEU A 108 -0.35 31.00 -37.35
N LYS A 109 -0.03 31.72 -38.43
CA LYS A 109 0.96 32.83 -38.39
C LYS A 109 0.55 33.96 -37.42
N LYS A 110 -0.75 34.19 -37.23
CA LYS A 110 -1.28 35.25 -36.34
C LYS A 110 -1.19 34.89 -34.84
N ASN A 111 -1.18 33.60 -34.50
CA ASN A 111 -1.24 33.10 -33.10
C ASN A 111 0.09 32.61 -32.52
N HIS A 112 1.19 32.67 -33.27
CA HIS A 112 2.52 32.25 -32.79
C HIS A 112 3.14 33.14 -31.68
N LYS A 113 2.50 34.25 -31.27
CA LYS A 113 3.07 35.21 -30.31
C LYS A 113 2.85 34.91 -28.82
N LYS A 114 2.20 33.81 -28.41
CA LYS A 114 2.10 33.45 -26.98
C LYS A 114 2.59 32.01 -26.75
N LYS A 115 3.90 31.85 -26.59
CA LYS A 115 4.60 30.56 -26.40
C LYS A 115 5.30 30.45 -25.04
N LYS A 116 4.56 30.61 -23.94
CA LYS A 116 4.98 30.06 -22.64
C LYS A 116 3.75 29.89 -21.76
N ILE A 117 3.68 28.79 -21.02
CA ILE A 117 2.84 28.76 -19.81
C ILE A 117 3.44 29.85 -18.91
N MET A 118 2.89 31.06 -18.95
CA MET A 118 3.27 32.13 -18.04
C MET A 118 2.73 31.74 -16.68
N LEU A 119 3.64 31.37 -15.80
CA LEU A 119 3.39 31.30 -14.36
C LEU A 119 3.19 32.74 -13.89
N SER A 120 2.26 33.00 -12.98
CA SER A 120 2.10 34.34 -12.40
C SER A 120 3.41 34.79 -11.75
N ASP A 121 3.80 36.04 -11.98
CA ASP A 121 5.00 36.61 -11.36
C ASP A 121 4.77 36.91 -9.87
N GLU A 122 3.51 37.12 -9.47
CA GLU A 122 3.08 37.30 -8.08
C GLU A 122 2.86 35.94 -7.41
N MET A 123 3.80 35.52 -6.55
CA MET A 123 3.62 34.47 -5.55
C MET A 123 4.56 34.71 -4.36
N GLU A 124 4.09 34.44 -3.14
CA GLU A 124 4.88 34.56 -1.91
C GLU A 124 5.84 33.39 -1.66
N THR A 125 5.61 32.23 -2.29
CA THR A 125 6.40 31.00 -2.03
C THR A 125 7.52 30.79 -3.05
N GLU A 126 8.64 30.22 -2.57
CA GLU A 126 9.79 29.91 -3.41
C GLU A 126 9.42 28.95 -4.54
N LYS A 127 9.97 29.20 -5.74
CA LYS A 127 9.67 28.46 -6.97
C LYS A 127 10.44 27.11 -7.04
N ASN A 128 10.54 26.40 -5.92
CA ASN A 128 11.28 25.14 -5.79
C ASN A 128 10.38 24.00 -5.26
N ILE A 129 10.86 22.76 -5.39
CA ILE A 129 10.18 21.55 -4.93
C ILE A 129 10.13 21.50 -3.39
N GLU A 130 11.11 22.11 -2.72
CA GLU A 130 11.23 22.14 -1.26
C GLU A 130 10.10 22.95 -0.61
N GLY A 131 9.79 24.14 -1.15
CA GLY A 131 8.70 25.01 -0.70
C GLY A 131 7.30 24.57 -1.14
N CYS A 132 7.19 23.48 -1.91
CA CYS A 132 5.91 22.94 -2.34
C CYS A 132 5.31 22.04 -1.24
N ASN A 133 4.18 22.48 -0.69
CA ASN A 133 3.42 21.73 0.30
C ASN A 133 2.17 21.10 -0.32
N PHE A 134 1.90 19.85 0.06
CA PHE A 134 0.66 19.18 -0.29
C PHE A 134 -0.42 19.59 0.71
N THR A 135 -1.51 20.17 0.21
CA THR A 135 -2.62 20.71 1.03
C THR A 135 -3.52 19.62 1.62
N GLY A 136 -3.24 18.35 1.35
CA GLY A 136 -4.08 17.22 1.75
C GLY A 136 -5.07 16.80 0.66
N PHE A 137 -5.48 15.54 0.71
CA PHE A 137 -6.50 14.99 -0.18
C PHE A 137 -7.90 15.34 0.35
N LYS A 138 -8.77 15.83 -0.54
CA LYS A 138 -10.18 16.07 -0.26
C LYS A 138 -11.01 15.22 -1.22
N ALA A 139 -11.90 14.37 -0.70
CA ALA A 139 -12.66 13.43 -1.53
C ALA A 139 -13.57 14.11 -2.57
N ASN A 140 -14.01 15.35 -2.29
CA ASN A 140 -14.98 16.07 -3.12
C ASN A 140 -14.34 17.16 -3.99
N GLU A 141 -13.02 17.33 -3.94
CA GLU A 141 -12.33 18.44 -4.62
C GLU A 141 -11.00 17.96 -5.21
N LEU A 142 -10.71 18.36 -6.45
CA LEU A 142 -9.41 18.09 -7.06
C LEU A 142 -8.32 18.89 -6.34
N THR A 143 -7.24 18.20 -5.96
CA THR A 143 -6.09 18.88 -5.37
C THR A 143 -5.40 19.68 -6.47
N GLN A 144 -5.53 21.00 -6.43
CA GLN A 144 -5.00 21.89 -7.46
C GLN A 144 -3.50 21.69 -7.67
N LEU A 145 -3.05 21.81 -8.91
CA LEU A 145 -1.62 21.75 -9.20
C LEU A 145 -0.93 22.97 -8.56
N PRO A 146 0.34 22.82 -8.13
CA PRO A 146 1.09 23.95 -7.60
C PRO A 146 1.10 25.12 -8.56
N ARG A 147 1.11 26.34 -8.02
CA ARG A 147 1.23 27.59 -8.78
C ARG A 147 0.08 27.85 -9.75
N HIS A 148 -1.12 27.39 -9.40
CA HIS A 148 -2.33 27.54 -10.22
C HIS A 148 -2.13 27.07 -11.66
N LEU A 149 -1.33 26.02 -11.83
CA LEU A 149 -1.13 25.40 -13.13
C LEU A 149 -2.45 24.80 -13.61
N ASP A 150 -2.89 25.27 -14.77
CA ASP A 150 -4.12 24.82 -15.41
C ASP A 150 -3.84 23.55 -16.23
N ALA A 151 -4.38 22.42 -15.77
CA ALA A 151 -4.27 21.12 -16.42
C ALA A 151 -4.76 21.13 -17.87
N GLU A 152 -5.82 21.89 -18.18
CA GLU A 152 -6.34 22.01 -19.54
C GLU A 152 -5.31 22.67 -20.47
N ARG A 153 -4.65 23.73 -19.98
CA ARG A 153 -3.58 24.40 -20.73
C ARG A 153 -2.38 23.48 -20.95
N ILE A 154 -2.03 22.66 -19.96
CA ILE A 154 -0.94 21.68 -20.08
C ILE A 154 -1.28 20.66 -21.17
N TYR A 155 -2.47 20.06 -21.13
CA TYR A 155 -2.90 19.12 -22.17
C TYR A 155 -2.98 19.76 -23.56
N LEU A 156 -3.54 20.97 -23.67
CA LEU A 156 -3.56 21.71 -24.93
C LEU A 156 -2.17 22.02 -25.45
N PHE A 157 -1.21 22.30 -24.58
CA PHE A 157 0.17 22.55 -24.97
C PHE A 157 0.83 21.28 -25.53
N ILE A 158 0.66 20.14 -24.85
CA ILE A 158 1.18 18.84 -25.29
C ILE A 158 0.55 18.43 -26.63
N LEU A 159 -0.78 18.54 -26.74
CA LEU A 159 -1.52 18.23 -27.96
C LEU A 159 -1.09 19.10 -29.16
N LYS A 160 -0.74 20.37 -28.92
CA LYS A 160 -0.23 21.28 -29.96
C LYS A 160 1.24 21.02 -30.31
N ALA A 161 2.02 20.46 -29.39
CA ALA A 161 3.40 20.08 -29.64
C ALA A 161 3.48 18.83 -30.53
N HIS A 162 2.47 17.96 -30.46
CA HIS A 162 2.34 16.81 -31.36
C HIS A 162 1.75 17.22 -32.71
N THR A 163 2.31 16.68 -33.79
CA THR A 163 1.85 16.90 -35.17
C THR A 163 0.71 15.94 -35.52
N PHE A 164 -0.45 16.09 -34.87
CA PHE A 164 -1.65 15.32 -35.21
C PHE A 164 -2.39 15.93 -36.41
N ASP A 165 -3.07 15.10 -37.20
CA ASP A 165 -4.06 15.61 -38.14
C ASP A 165 -5.27 16.22 -37.41
N GLU A 166 -6.03 17.07 -38.08
CA GLU A 166 -7.11 17.86 -37.46
C GLU A 166 -8.24 17.00 -36.88
N ARG A 167 -8.50 15.82 -37.46
CA ARG A 167 -9.53 14.89 -36.97
C ARG A 167 -9.05 14.22 -35.68
N VAL A 168 -7.85 13.63 -35.71
CA VAL A 168 -7.20 12.98 -34.56
C VAL A 168 -7.01 13.97 -33.41
N PHE A 169 -6.56 15.18 -33.70
CA PHE A 169 -6.44 16.25 -32.71
C PHE A 169 -7.77 16.55 -32.01
N LYS A 170 -8.89 16.61 -32.76
CA LYS A 170 -10.21 16.90 -32.19
C LYS A 170 -10.67 15.81 -31.21
N ILE A 171 -10.44 14.54 -31.53
CA ILE A 171 -10.81 13.40 -30.68
C ILE A 171 -9.98 13.39 -29.41
N TRP A 172 -8.65 13.47 -29.54
CA TRP A 172 -7.76 13.52 -28.38
C TRP A 172 -8.03 14.72 -27.51
N LYS A 173 -8.31 15.88 -28.10
CA LYS A 173 -8.71 17.07 -27.34
C LYS A 173 -9.96 16.80 -26.50
N THR A 174 -10.98 16.12 -27.03
CA THR A 174 -12.18 15.75 -26.26
C THR A 174 -11.84 14.83 -25.10
N HIS A 175 -10.96 13.84 -25.30
CA HIS A 175 -10.57 12.92 -24.23
C HIS A 175 -9.70 13.59 -23.17
N PHE A 176 -8.61 14.25 -23.56
CA PHE A 176 -7.67 14.87 -22.60
C PHE A 176 -8.28 16.03 -21.81
N LEU A 177 -9.24 16.76 -22.37
CA LEU A 177 -9.96 17.84 -21.66
C LEU A 177 -11.20 17.34 -20.91
N SER A 178 -11.43 16.03 -20.84
CA SER A 178 -12.47 15.49 -19.96
C SER A 178 -12.10 15.69 -18.48
N GLU A 179 -13.11 15.89 -17.63
CA GLU A 179 -12.93 16.04 -16.18
C GLU A 179 -12.14 14.87 -15.58
N ALA A 180 -12.41 13.64 -16.04
CA ALA A 180 -11.68 12.45 -15.60
C ALA A 180 -10.19 12.50 -15.96
N SER A 181 -9.84 12.96 -17.17
CA SER A 181 -8.43 13.06 -17.59
C SER A 181 -7.68 14.18 -16.87
N ILE A 182 -8.39 15.27 -16.55
CA ILE A 182 -7.88 16.36 -15.72
C ILE A 182 -7.62 15.82 -14.31
N ALA A 183 -8.60 15.14 -13.69
CA ALA A 183 -8.44 14.52 -12.38
C ALA A 183 -7.23 13.57 -12.32
N LEU A 184 -7.10 12.70 -13.32
CA LEU A 184 -5.96 11.78 -13.45
C LEU A 184 -4.62 12.51 -13.52
N LEU A 185 -4.54 13.67 -14.21
CA LEU A 185 -3.29 14.45 -14.27
C LEU A 185 -2.90 14.98 -12.89
N HIS A 186 -3.87 15.56 -12.17
CA HIS A 186 -3.66 16.09 -10.83
C HIS A 186 -3.23 14.98 -9.86
N ASP A 187 -3.96 13.86 -9.84
CA ASP A 187 -3.68 12.73 -8.97
C ASP A 187 -2.32 12.11 -9.30
N SER A 188 -2.01 11.93 -10.58
CA SER A 188 -0.71 11.38 -11.02
C SER A 188 0.45 12.27 -10.61
N PHE A 189 0.29 13.60 -10.76
CA PHE A 189 1.31 14.56 -10.33
C PHE A 189 1.54 14.47 -8.83
N TRP A 190 0.48 14.54 -8.02
CA TRP A 190 0.60 14.52 -6.57
C TRP A 190 1.10 13.18 -6.04
N TRP A 191 0.66 12.07 -6.63
CA TRP A 191 1.19 10.75 -6.31
C TRP A 191 2.69 10.68 -6.58
N TRP A 192 3.14 11.15 -7.75
CA TRP A 192 4.56 11.15 -8.10
C TRP A 192 5.36 12.06 -7.18
N PHE A 193 4.88 13.27 -6.91
CA PHE A 193 5.53 14.22 -6.01
C PHE A 193 5.67 13.64 -4.60
N LEU A 194 4.58 13.15 -4.01
CA LEU A 194 4.60 12.60 -2.66
C LEU A 194 5.46 11.33 -2.58
N HIS A 195 5.27 10.39 -3.49
CA HIS A 195 6.00 9.13 -3.41
C HIS A 195 7.47 9.27 -3.78
N LYS A 196 7.81 9.90 -4.90
CA LYS A 196 9.19 9.93 -5.39
C LYS A 196 10.05 11.00 -4.73
N PHE A 197 9.47 12.16 -4.40
CA PHE A 197 10.24 13.28 -3.86
C PHE A 197 10.16 13.42 -2.33
N LYS A 198 9.10 12.91 -1.68
CA LYS A 198 8.95 13.02 -0.22
C LYS A 198 9.14 11.69 0.51
N VAL A 199 8.46 10.62 0.10
CA VAL A 199 8.37 9.37 0.89
C VAL A 199 9.48 8.37 0.57
N TYR A 200 9.75 8.11 -0.71
CA TYR A 200 10.67 7.04 -1.12
C TYR A 200 12.11 7.24 -0.62
N PRO A 201 12.71 8.45 -0.70
CA PRO A 201 14.05 8.68 -0.16
C PRO A 201 14.11 8.48 1.36
N ASP A 202 13.07 8.88 2.10
CA ASP A 202 12.98 8.67 3.55
C ASP A 202 12.91 7.17 3.90
N CYS A 203 12.03 6.42 3.23
CA CYS A 203 11.92 4.98 3.44
C CYS A 203 13.21 4.24 3.08
N LEU A 204 13.89 4.64 1.99
CA LEU A 204 15.16 4.03 1.60
C LEU A 204 16.26 4.32 2.61
N ALA A 205 16.34 5.55 3.12
CA ALA A 205 17.27 5.92 4.19
C ALA A 205 17.03 5.11 5.46
N GLN A 206 15.76 4.93 5.86
CA GLN A 206 15.39 4.06 6.98
C GLN A 206 15.82 2.61 6.76
N ALA A 207 15.57 2.05 5.57
CA ALA A 207 15.91 0.67 5.24
C ALA A 207 17.43 0.44 5.23
N ILE A 208 18.21 1.36 4.66
CA ILE A 208 19.67 1.27 4.66
C ILE A 208 20.22 1.42 6.08
N TYR A 209 19.72 2.38 6.85
CA TYR A 209 20.11 2.54 8.26
C TYR A 209 19.82 1.26 9.08
N ALA A 210 18.63 0.67 8.92
CA ALA A 210 18.28 -0.59 9.57
C ALA A 210 19.22 -1.74 9.13
N THR A 211 19.61 -1.77 7.86
CA THR A 211 20.57 -2.75 7.33
C THR A 211 21.93 -2.61 8.01
N PHE A 212 22.42 -1.38 8.24
CA PHE A 212 23.67 -1.16 9.00
C PHE A 212 23.57 -1.65 10.45
N LEU A 213 22.44 -1.39 11.13
CA LEU A 213 22.22 -1.87 12.49
C LEU A 213 22.18 -3.40 12.60
N GLU A 214 21.62 -4.08 11.60
CA GLU A 214 21.57 -5.53 11.56
C GLU A 214 22.90 -6.16 11.14
N ALA A 215 23.59 -5.58 10.16
CA ALA A 215 24.86 -6.09 9.67
C ALA A 215 26.01 -5.89 10.66
N PHE A 216 26.00 -4.80 11.44
CA PHE A 216 27.11 -4.40 12.33
C PHE A 216 26.63 -4.03 13.74
N PRO A 217 26.06 -4.97 14.51
CA PRO A 217 25.50 -4.69 15.83
C PRO A 217 26.54 -4.22 16.86
N GLU A 218 27.78 -4.69 16.76
CA GLU A 218 28.88 -4.32 17.68
C GLU A 218 29.35 -2.87 17.46
N SER A 219 29.19 -2.36 16.24
CA SER A 219 29.50 -0.98 15.85
C SER A 219 28.28 -0.07 15.91
N SER A 220 27.16 -0.52 16.48
CA SER A 220 25.91 0.26 16.53
C SER A 220 26.04 1.64 17.19
N HIS A 221 27.00 1.80 18.10
CA HIS A 221 27.31 3.08 18.75
C HIS A 221 27.85 4.15 17.78
N LEU A 222 28.39 3.76 16.61
CA LEU A 222 28.87 4.67 15.57
C LEU A 222 27.72 5.22 14.71
N PHE A 223 26.57 4.54 14.67
CA PHE A 223 25.40 4.95 13.87
C PHE A 223 24.53 5.95 14.64
N ASN A 224 25.14 7.07 15.02
CA ASN A 224 24.52 8.15 15.77
C ASN A 224 23.63 9.05 14.87
N ASP A 225 23.17 10.16 15.43
CA ASP A 225 22.29 11.10 14.72
C ASP A 225 22.98 11.82 13.55
N GLU A 226 24.30 12.05 13.65
CA GLU A 226 25.11 12.61 12.55
C GLU A 226 25.16 11.63 11.37
N PHE A 227 25.35 10.33 11.65
CA PHE A 227 25.30 9.28 10.64
C PHE A 227 23.94 9.22 9.93
N LYS A 228 22.82 9.33 10.67
CA LYS A 228 21.47 9.37 10.07
C LYS A 228 21.27 10.58 9.17
N GLU A 229 21.75 11.74 9.63
CA GLU A 229 21.68 13.00 8.89
C GLU A 229 22.46 12.90 7.58
N ASP A 230 23.71 12.42 7.62
CA ASP A 230 24.57 12.27 6.44
C ASP A 230 24.05 11.22 5.46
N LEU A 231 23.64 10.05 5.96
CA LEU A 231 23.03 8.99 5.16
C LEU A 231 21.77 9.50 4.45
N GLY A 232 20.88 10.15 5.19
CA GLY A 232 19.67 10.77 4.69
C GLY A 232 19.94 11.80 3.61
N ASN A 233 20.81 12.78 3.91
CA ASN A 233 21.18 13.83 2.99
C ASN A 233 21.70 13.27 1.66
N ASN A 234 22.56 12.26 1.71
CA ASN A 234 23.10 11.63 0.49
C ASN A 234 22.01 10.92 -0.32
N ILE A 235 21.13 10.15 0.33
CA ILE A 235 20.06 9.41 -0.35
C ILE A 235 19.04 10.35 -0.99
N PHE A 236 18.64 11.40 -0.28
CA PHE A 236 17.75 12.42 -0.80
C PHE A 236 18.41 13.17 -1.98
N LEU A 237 19.68 13.55 -1.88
CA LEU A 237 20.41 14.15 -3.00
C LEU A 237 20.46 13.22 -4.23
N TRP A 238 20.69 11.91 -4.04
CA TRP A 238 20.72 10.96 -5.15
C TRP A 238 19.38 10.77 -5.83
N LEU A 239 18.29 10.76 -5.06
CA LEU A 239 16.96 10.41 -5.58
C LEU A 239 16.13 11.61 -6.02
N SER A 240 16.19 12.72 -5.28
CA SER A 240 15.39 13.92 -5.51
C SER A 240 16.22 15.14 -5.91
N GLY A 241 17.54 15.10 -5.72
CA GLY A 241 18.43 16.25 -5.94
C GLY A 241 18.36 17.33 -4.87
N LEU A 242 17.66 17.06 -3.76
CA LEU A 242 17.34 18.03 -2.71
C LEU A 242 17.76 17.47 -1.36
N LYS A 243 17.99 18.34 -0.37
CA LYS A 243 18.23 17.89 1.01
C LYS A 243 16.92 17.90 1.79
N PRO A 244 16.70 16.91 2.67
CA PRO A 244 15.57 16.93 3.59
C PRO A 244 15.77 18.03 4.65
N GLN A 245 14.70 18.35 5.38
CA GLN A 245 14.82 19.21 6.54
C GLN A 245 15.71 18.56 7.59
N LYS A 246 16.54 19.36 8.26
CA LYS A 246 17.42 18.87 9.33
C LYS A 246 16.61 18.14 10.40
N GLY A 247 17.06 16.96 10.81
CA GLY A 247 16.36 16.14 11.80
C GLY A 247 15.13 15.41 11.26
N PHE A 248 15.00 15.24 9.94
CA PHE A 248 13.92 14.45 9.33
C PHE A 248 13.85 13.01 9.87
N TRP A 249 14.94 12.44 10.39
CA TRP A 249 14.96 11.09 10.94
C TRP A 249 14.31 10.96 12.34
N THR A 250 13.88 12.06 12.95
CA THR A 250 13.28 12.05 14.31
C THR A 250 11.94 11.30 14.38
N HIS A 251 11.20 11.22 13.26
CA HIS A 251 9.96 10.42 13.19
C HIS A 251 10.22 8.92 12.94
N TRP A 252 11.46 8.50 12.72
CA TRP A 252 11.79 7.11 12.42
C TRP A 252 11.47 6.22 13.63
N LYS A 253 10.60 5.23 13.42
CA LYS A 253 10.18 4.28 14.45
C LYS A 253 11.21 3.15 14.64
N LEU A 254 12.43 3.52 15.04
CA LEU A 254 13.57 2.61 15.16
C LEU A 254 13.34 1.45 16.15
N LYS A 255 12.53 1.66 17.19
CA LYS A 255 12.18 0.61 18.16
C LYS A 255 11.34 -0.51 17.54
N GLU A 256 10.44 -0.17 16.62
CA GLU A 256 9.62 -1.18 15.92
C GLU A 256 10.50 -1.99 14.95
N LEU A 257 11.43 -1.33 14.26
CA LEU A 257 12.38 -1.97 13.34
C LEU A 257 13.39 -2.90 14.06
N ALA A 258 13.83 -2.56 15.27
CA ALA A 258 14.82 -3.34 16.01
C ALA A 258 14.27 -4.58 16.73
N THR A 259 12.93 -4.71 16.87
CA THR A 259 12.30 -5.83 17.61
C THR A 259 12.11 -7.08 16.77
N THR A 260 12.20 -6.97 15.45
CA THR A 260 12.02 -8.07 14.51
C THR A 260 13.33 -8.32 13.78
N THR A 261 13.90 -9.52 13.89
CA THR A 261 14.99 -9.91 12.99
C THR A 261 14.42 -10.11 11.59
N ILE A 262 15.27 -9.94 10.56
CA ILE A 262 14.89 -10.12 9.14
C ILE A 262 14.27 -11.52 8.88
N HIS A 263 14.54 -12.50 9.75
CA HIS A 263 13.95 -13.84 9.73
C HIS A 263 12.64 -14.01 10.53
N GLY A 264 12.02 -12.92 11.01
CA GLY A 264 10.73 -12.93 11.71
C GLY A 264 10.80 -13.31 13.20
N SER A 265 11.99 -13.57 13.75
CA SER A 265 12.17 -13.89 15.17
C SER A 265 12.22 -12.62 16.01
N LYS A 266 11.54 -12.61 17.17
CA LYS A 266 11.67 -11.53 18.17
C LYS A 266 13.12 -11.48 18.67
N ARG A 267 13.76 -10.30 18.56
CA ARG A 267 15.13 -10.10 19.04
C ARG A 267 15.14 -10.12 20.57
N ALA A 268 15.88 -11.05 21.17
CA ALA A 268 16.05 -11.08 22.62
C ALA A 268 16.79 -9.80 23.08
N PRO A 269 16.40 -9.18 24.22
CA PRO A 269 17.05 -7.96 24.68
C PRO A 269 18.55 -8.19 24.82
N ALA A 270 19.34 -7.25 24.30
CA ALA A 270 20.79 -7.33 24.34
C ALA A 270 21.24 -7.39 25.82
N LYS A 271 21.67 -8.57 26.28
CA LYS A 271 22.36 -8.69 27.56
C LYS A 271 23.55 -7.75 27.57
N SER A 272 23.67 -6.97 28.63
CA SER A 272 24.77 -6.04 28.81
C SER A 272 26.11 -6.76 28.60
N ILE A 273 27.09 -6.11 27.98
CA ILE A 273 28.45 -6.66 27.85
C ILE A 273 28.97 -7.12 29.21
N LYS A 274 28.58 -6.44 30.30
CA LYS A 274 28.87 -6.88 31.68
C LYS A 274 28.29 -8.25 31.98
N GLU A 275 27.01 -8.51 31.69
CA GLU A 275 26.36 -9.81 31.92
C GLU A 275 26.94 -10.94 31.05
N LYS A 276 27.39 -10.64 29.82
CA LYS A 276 28.12 -11.61 29.00
C LYS A 276 29.47 -11.97 29.61
N ILE A 277 30.20 -10.98 30.14
CA ILE A 277 31.45 -11.20 30.86
C ILE A 277 31.20 -12.00 32.14
N THR A 278 30.20 -11.65 32.96
CA THR A 278 29.87 -12.38 34.19
C THR A 278 29.48 -13.83 33.91
N SER A 279 28.61 -14.07 32.92
CA SER A 279 28.20 -15.43 32.56
C SER A 279 29.33 -16.27 31.94
N SER A 280 30.29 -15.63 31.25
CA SER A 280 31.50 -16.31 30.78
C SER A 280 32.46 -16.66 31.92
N GLN A 281 32.60 -15.77 32.92
CA GLN A 281 33.41 -16.03 34.11
C GLN A 281 32.80 -17.11 35.02
N GLU A 282 31.48 -17.12 35.19
CA GLU A 282 30.76 -18.17 35.95
C GLU A 282 30.91 -19.56 35.29
N ARG A 283 30.91 -19.64 33.96
CA ARG A 283 31.15 -20.90 33.25
C ARG A 283 32.57 -21.43 33.43
N ILE A 284 33.56 -20.55 33.53
CA ILE A 284 34.97 -20.94 33.77
C ILE A 284 35.16 -21.36 35.24
N ALA A 285 34.46 -20.72 36.18
CA ALA A 285 34.51 -21.10 37.60
C ALA A 285 33.87 -22.46 37.89
N ASN A 286 32.80 -22.82 37.17
CA ASN A 286 32.10 -24.10 37.34
C ASN A 286 32.75 -25.28 36.57
N SER A 287 33.85 -25.05 35.83
CA SER A 287 34.61 -26.11 35.16
C SER A 287 35.94 -26.43 35.87
N ARG A 288 36.13 -25.98 37.11
CA ARG A 288 37.24 -26.35 37.99
C ARG A 288 36.77 -27.23 39.13
#